data_AF-A0A9D7QHK5-F1
#
_entry.id   AF-A0A9D7QHK5-F1
#
_cell.length_a   1.000
_cell.length_b   1.000
_cell.length_c   1.000
_cell.angle_alpha   90.00
_cell.angle_beta   90.00
_cell.angle_gamma   90.00
#
_symmetry.space_group_name_H-M   'P 1'
#
loop_
_entity.id
_entity.type
_entity.pdbx_description
1 polymer ?
#
loop_
_entity_poly.entity_id
_entity_poly.type
_entity_poly.pdbx_seq_one_letter_code
_entity_poly.pdbx_strand_id
1 'polypeptide(L)' 'MNAHAYSEDQRVEQPAIGLYSALGWQTVSALEETFGVGGTLGRETKGEVVLLPRLLSGQVAVDAISGSISDSPVGPPQ' A
#
# COMPACT_ATOMS: atom_id res chain seq x y z
N MET A 1 -28.76 -22.80 6.97
CA MET A 1 -28.71 -21.94 5.77
C MET A 1 -27.53 -21.00 5.94
N ASN A 2 -26.55 -21.07 5.05
CA ASN A 2 -25.31 -20.30 5.20
C ASN A 2 -25.60 -18.84 4.83
N ALA A 3 -25.85 -17.99 5.83
CA ALA A 3 -26.18 -16.58 5.65
C ALA A 3 -25.08 -15.79 4.90
N HIS A 4 -23.90 -16.39 4.73
CA HIS A 4 -22.72 -15.79 4.14
C HIS A 4 -22.59 -15.98 2.62
N ALA A 5 -23.32 -16.89 1.98
CA ALA A 5 -23.15 -17.23 0.56
C ALA A 5 -23.47 -16.09 -0.44
N TYR A 6 -24.10 -15.02 0.04
CA TYR A 6 -24.55 -13.88 -0.78
C TYR A 6 -24.15 -12.52 -0.18
N SER A 7 -23.15 -12.45 0.70
CA SER A 7 -22.64 -11.16 1.20
C SER A 7 -21.79 -10.42 0.15
N GLU A 8 -21.72 -9.09 0.26
CA GLU A 8 -20.82 -8.28 -0.57
C GLU A 8 -19.35 -8.65 -0.35
N ASP A 9 -18.99 -9.09 0.86
CA ASP A 9 -17.66 -9.63 1.16
C ASP A 9 -17.29 -10.78 0.20
N GLN A 10 -18.13 -11.82 0.09
CA GLN A 10 -17.82 -12.98 -0.74
C GLN A 10 -17.90 -12.70 -2.25
N ARG A 11 -18.77 -11.78 -2.68
CA ARG A 11 -19.03 -11.53 -4.10
C ARG A 11 -18.20 -10.41 -4.70
N VAL A 12 -17.71 -9.50 -3.88
CA VAL A 12 -17.03 -8.28 -4.34
C VAL A 12 -15.68 -8.11 -3.64
N GLU A 13 -15.65 -8.13 -2.31
CA GLU A 13 -14.43 -7.84 -1.55
C GLU A 13 -13.35 -8.92 -1.75
N GLN A 14 -13.67 -10.19 -1.52
CA GLN A 14 -12.73 -11.29 -1.68
C GLN A 14 -12.23 -11.46 -3.13
N PRO A 15 -13.09 -11.38 -4.17
CA PRO A 15 -12.62 -11.36 -5.55
C PRO A 15 -11.71 -10.17 -5.88
N ALA A 16 -12.02 -8.97 -5.39
CA ALA A 16 -11.18 -7.79 -5.60
C ALA A 16 -9.81 -7.95 -4.91
N ILE A 17 -9.78 -8.43 -3.66
CA ILE A 17 -8.54 -8.74 -2.94
C ILE A 17 -7.70 -9.75 -3.72
N GLY A 18 -8.31 -10.82 -4.22
CA GLY A 18 -7.62 -11.83 -5.02
C GLY A 18 -6.99 -11.26 -6.29
N LEU A 19 -7.72 -10.39 -7.01
CA LEU A 19 -7.20 -9.73 -8.21
C LEU A 19 -6.03 -8.80 -7.89
N TYR A 20 -6.13 -7.97 -6.87
CA TYR A 20 -5.04 -7.06 -6.49
C TYR A 20 -3.82 -7.83 -5.97
N SER A 21 -4.03 -8.92 -5.23
CA SER A 21 -2.94 -9.81 -4.81
C SER A 21 -2.21 -10.43 -6.01
N ALA A 22 -2.94 -10.86 -7.05
CA ALA A 22 -2.35 -11.38 -8.29
C ALA A 22 -1.53 -10.32 -9.05
N LEU A 23 -1.87 -9.04 -8.90
CA LEU A 23 -1.09 -7.91 -9.44
C LEU A 23 0.12 -7.54 -8.55
N GLY A 24 0.35 -8.26 -7.45
CA GLY A 24 1.44 -8.02 -6.51
C GLY A 24 1.17 -6.89 -5.51
N TRP A 25 -0.08 -6.44 -5.39
CA TRP A 25 -0.44 -5.34 -4.49
C TRP A 25 -0.73 -5.88 -3.09
N GLN A 26 -0.31 -5.12 -2.07
CA GLN A 26 -0.67 -5.41 -0.68
C GLN A 26 -2.05 -4.86 -0.37
N THR A 27 -2.95 -5.74 0.09
CA THR A 27 -4.32 -5.39 0.49
C THR A 27 -4.43 -5.36 2.01
N VAL A 28 -5.31 -4.49 2.53
CA VAL A 28 -5.56 -4.35 3.97
C VAL A 28 -7.03 -3.98 4.16
N SER A 29 -7.68 -4.55 5.17
CA SER A 29 -9.08 -4.20 5.48
C SER A 29 -9.14 -2.83 6.15
N ALA A 30 -9.78 -1.88 5.47
CA ALA A 30 -10.08 -0.57 6.04
C ALA A 30 -11.36 -0.57 6.89
N LEU A 31 -12.11 -1.69 6.91
CA LEU A 31 -13.30 -1.84 7.75
C LEU A 31 -12.93 -2.04 9.22
N GLU A 32 -11.86 -2.80 9.47
CA GLU A 32 -11.30 -3.07 10.81
C GLU A 32 -10.13 -2.14 11.15
N GLU A 33 -10.03 -0.98 10.49
CA GLU A 33 -8.96 -0.02 10.71
C GLU A 33 -9.03 0.62 12.11
N THR A 34 -7.87 0.81 12.72
CA THR A 34 -7.68 1.69 13.87
C THR A 34 -7.13 3.04 13.43
N PHE A 35 -7.74 4.12 13.93
CA PHE A 35 -7.35 5.50 13.62
C PHE A 35 -6.42 6.10 14.68
N GLY A 36 -5.62 7.10 14.28
CA GLY A 36 -4.72 7.86 15.15
C GLY A 36 -3.27 7.39 15.11
N VAL A 37 -2.46 7.89 16.04
CA VAL A 37 -1.03 7.60 16.15
C VAL A 37 -0.78 6.10 16.27
N GLY A 38 -0.12 5.51 15.26
CA GLY A 38 0.16 4.07 15.19
C GLY A 38 -1.01 3.22 14.67
N GLY A 39 -2.07 3.85 14.14
CA GLY A 39 -3.20 3.19 13.49
C GLY A 39 -2.82 2.44 12.22
N THR A 40 -3.67 1.50 11.78
CA THR A 40 -3.38 0.52 10.73
C THR A 40 -2.88 1.15 9.42
N LEU A 41 -3.49 2.27 8.99
CA LEU A 41 -3.08 2.98 7.77
C LEU A 41 -2.44 4.34 8.05
N GLY A 42 -2.39 4.77 9.32
CA GLY A 42 -1.87 6.08 9.71
C GLY A 42 -2.79 7.26 9.33
N ARG A 43 -4.11 7.01 9.22
CA ARG A 43 -5.14 8.04 9.11
C ARG A 43 -5.60 8.47 10.51
N GLU A 44 -5.88 9.75 10.68
CA GLU A 44 -6.48 10.27 11.90
C GLU A 44 -8.02 10.09 11.89
N THR A 45 -8.62 10.06 10.71
CA THR A 45 -10.07 9.85 10.55
C THR A 45 -10.42 9.05 9.30
N LYS A 46 -11.60 8.42 9.29
CA LYS A 46 -12.14 7.70 8.12
C LYS A 46 -12.32 8.57 6.87
N GLY A 47 -12.43 9.89 7.04
CA GLY A 47 -12.60 10.85 5.94
C GLY A 47 -11.33 11.14 5.15
N GLU A 48 -10.15 10.78 5.67
CA GLU A 48 -8.88 11.00 5.00
C GLU A 48 -8.67 9.96 3.91
N VAL A 49 -8.90 10.32 2.65
CA VAL A 49 -8.78 9.37 1.53
C VAL A 49 -7.31 9.10 1.14
N VAL A 50 -6.43 10.07 1.41
CA VAL A 50 -5.01 10.01 1.05
C VAL A 50 -4.17 9.56 2.25
N LEU A 51 -3.37 8.51 2.06
CA LEU A 51 -2.42 8.00 3.05
C LEU A 51 -1.09 8.74 2.97
N LEU A 52 -1.04 9.96 3.53
CA LEU A 52 0.17 10.79 3.53
C LEU A 52 1.41 10.06 4.07
N PRO A 53 1.37 9.31 5.18
CA PRO A 53 2.56 8.61 5.68
C PRO A 53 3.13 7.60 4.68
N ARG A 54 2.26 6.89 3.94
CA ARG A 54 2.68 5.91 2.93
C ARG A 54 3.14 6.58 1.64
N LEU A 55 2.49 7.66 1.22
CA LEU A 55 2.87 8.44 0.05
C LEU A 55 4.27 9.03 0.20
N LEU A 56 4.54 9.65 1.35
CA LEU A 56 5.84 10.25 1.64
C LEU A 56 6.94 9.19 1.79
N SER A 57 6.64 8.05 2.44
CA SER A 57 7.59 6.93 2.52
C SER A 57 7.92 6.34 1.14
N GLY A 58 6.93 6.24 0.26
CA GLY A 58 7.13 5.80 -1.13
C GLY A 58 7.98 6.79 -1.93
N GLN A 59 7.74 8.09 -1.79
CA GLN A 59 8.56 9.13 -2.43
C GLN A 59 10.03 9.04 -2.00
N VAL A 60 10.29 8.89 -0.69
CA VAL A 60 11.65 8.71 -0.17
C VAL A 60 12.32 7.43 -0.72
N ALA A 61 11.57 6.33 -0.87
CA ALA A 61 12.08 5.10 -1.46
C ALA A 61 12.46 5.27 -2.95
N VAL A 62 11.65 6.03 -3.71
CA VAL A 62 11.94 6.35 -5.12
C VAL A 62 13.21 7.20 -5.24
N ASP A 63 13.36 8.23 -4.40
CA ASP A 63 14.54 9.10 -4.39
C ASP A 63 15.81 8.31 -4.02
N ALA A 64 15.72 7.39 -3.06
CA ALA A 64 16.83 6.52 -2.66
C ALA A 64 17.28 5.57 -3.78
N ILE A 65 16.34 5.00 -4.54
CA ILE A 65 16.65 4.15 -5.71
C ILE A 65 17.33 4.98 -6.80
N SER A 66 16.83 6.19 -7.07
CA SER A 66 17.41 7.09 -8.07
C SER A 66 18.86 7.48 -7.74
N GLY A 67 19.14 7.81 -6.48
CA GLY A 67 20.49 8.17 -6.02
C GLY A 67 21.52 7.04 -6.12
N SER A 68 21.09 5.78 -5.93
CA SER A 68 21.97 4.61 -6.03
C SER A 68 22.40 4.25 -7.47
N ILE A 69 21.70 4.76 -8.50
CA ILE A 69 22.01 4.47 -9.91
C ILE A 69 23.06 5.44 -10.46
N SER A 70 23.26 6.61 -9.83
CA SER A 70 24.13 7.67 -10.34
C SER A 70 25.63 7.53 -10.03
N ASP A 71 26.07 6.62 -9.15
CA ASP A 71 27.47 6.55 -8.73
C ASP A 71 28.19 5.32 -9.30
N SER A 72 28.48 5.35 -10.61
CA SER A 72 29.53 4.52 -11.19
C SER A 72 30.70 5.43 -11.57
N PRO A 73 31.84 5.40 -10.84
CA PRO A 73 32.95 6.28 -11.14
C PRO A 73 33.64 5.76 -12.40
N VAL A 74 33.45 6.48 -13.51
CA VAL A 74 34.30 6.31 -14.70
C VAL A 74 35.67 6.92 -14.37
N GLY A 75 36.55 6.11 -13.79
CA GLY A 75 37.95 6.46 -13.61
C GLY A 75 38.62 6.63 -14.98
N PRO A 76 39.46 7.66 -15.19
CA PRO A 76 40.11 7.86 -16.47
C PRO A 76 41.06 6.69 -16.77
N PRO A 77 41.11 6.21 -18.02
CA PRO A 77 42.05 5.16 -18.40
C PRO A 77 43.50 5.68 -18.32
N GLN A 78 44.36 4.86 -17.72
CA GLN A 78 45.82 4.99 -17.75
C GLN A 78 46.34 4.64 -19.14
#